data_AF-B4DDY2-F1
#
_entry.id   AF-B4DDY2-F1
#
_cell.length_a   1.000
_cell.length_b   1.000
_cell.length_c   1.000
_cell.angle_alpha   90.00
_cell.angle_beta   90.00
_cell.angle_gamma   90.00
#
_symmetry.space_group_name_H-M   'P 1'
#
loop_
_entity.id
_entity.type
_entity.pdbx_description
1 polymer ?
#
loop_
_entity_poly.entity_id
_entity_poly.type
_entity_poly.pdbx_seq_one_letter_code
_entity_poly.pdbx_strand_id
1 'polypeptide(L)'
;MENFVQSSGEDGIVVFSLGSLFQNVTEEKANIIASALAQIPQKVLWRYKGKKPSTLGANTRLYDWIPQNDLLGHPKTKAFITHGGMNGIYEAIYHGVPMVGVPIFGDQLDNIAHMKAKGAAVEINFKTMTSEDLLRALRTVITDSSYKENAMRLSRIHHDQPVKPLDRAVFWIEFVMRHKGAKHLRSAAHDLTWFQHYSIDVIGFLLTCVATAIFLFTKCFLFSCQKFNKTRKIEKRE
;
A
#
# COMPACT_ATOMS: atom_id res chain seq x y z
N MET A 1 27.59 -0.98 -5.94
CA MET A 1 26.64 -1.90 -5.30
C MET A 1 27.02 -3.34 -5.59
N GLU A 2 27.26 -3.68 -6.86
CA GLU A 2 27.66 -5.02 -7.32
C GLU A 2 28.75 -5.70 -6.48
N ASN A 3 29.92 -5.07 -6.30
CA ASN A 3 31.01 -5.67 -5.50
C ASN A 3 30.59 -6.05 -4.07
N PHE A 4 29.65 -5.31 -3.46
CA PHE A 4 29.13 -5.63 -2.14
C PHE A 4 28.24 -6.87 -2.17
N VAL A 5 27.35 -6.96 -3.17
CA VAL A 5 26.52 -8.15 -3.41
C VAL A 5 27.41 -9.36 -3.67
N GLN A 6 28.45 -9.26 -4.49
CA GLN A 6 29.34 -10.39 -4.78
C GLN A 6 30.13 -10.84 -3.55
N SER A 7 30.54 -9.91 -2.68
CA SER A 7 31.23 -10.21 -1.42
C SER A 7 30.38 -10.96 -0.37
N SER A 8 29.12 -11.24 -0.65
CA SER A 8 28.23 -11.98 0.26
C SER A 8 28.47 -13.49 0.34
N GLY A 9 29.38 -14.04 -0.47
CA GLY A 9 29.69 -15.47 -0.45
C GLY A 9 28.44 -16.34 -0.67
N GLU A 10 28.34 -17.42 0.10
CA GLU A 10 27.22 -18.37 0.09
C GLU A 10 26.04 -17.90 0.95
N ASP A 11 26.29 -17.05 1.94
CA ASP A 11 25.27 -16.51 2.83
C ASP A 11 24.23 -15.68 2.06
N GLY A 12 24.69 -14.96 1.04
CA GLY A 12 23.85 -14.17 0.14
C GLY A 12 23.41 -12.83 0.72
N ILE A 13 22.36 -12.25 0.15
CA ILE A 13 21.90 -10.89 0.46
C ILE A 13 20.48 -10.84 1.01
N VAL A 14 20.25 -9.82 1.85
CA VAL A 14 18.93 -9.38 2.26
C VAL A 14 18.69 -7.98 1.70
N VAL A 15 17.54 -7.81 1.05
CA VAL A 15 17.07 -6.51 0.58
C VAL A 15 16.13 -5.94 1.62
N PHE A 16 16.28 -4.66 1.97
CA PHE A 16 15.40 -4.02 2.93
C PHE A 16 14.90 -2.66 2.42
N SER A 17 13.58 -2.54 2.23
CA SER A 17 12.92 -1.26 1.94
C SER A 17 11.53 -1.14 2.57
N LEU A 18 11.26 0.02 3.18
CA LEU A 18 9.92 0.39 3.65
C LEU A 18 9.17 1.31 2.67
N GLY A 19 9.55 1.30 1.39
CA GLY A 19 8.95 2.15 0.38
C GLY A 19 9.45 3.60 0.39
N SER A 20 8.84 4.47 -0.42
CA SER A 20 9.22 5.90 -0.55
C SER A 20 8.44 6.83 0.35
N LEU A 21 7.23 6.44 0.74
CA LEU A 21 6.31 7.25 1.53
C LEU A 21 6.67 7.25 3.02
N PHE A 22 7.24 6.14 3.51
CA PHE A 22 7.67 6.04 4.89
C PHE A 22 9.17 6.37 5.03
N GLN A 23 9.47 7.59 5.47
CA GLN A 23 10.84 8.07 5.70
C GLN A 23 11.12 8.34 7.18
N ASN A 24 10.09 8.44 8.02
CA ASN A 24 10.21 8.83 9.42
C ASN A 24 10.46 7.61 10.32
N VAL A 25 11.63 6.99 10.18
CA VAL A 25 12.14 6.02 11.16
C VAL A 25 12.90 6.80 12.24
N THR A 26 12.50 6.67 13.50
CA THR A 26 13.21 7.33 14.61
C THR A 26 14.61 6.74 14.78
N GLU A 27 15.56 7.50 15.34
CA GLU A 27 16.93 7.00 15.58
C GLU A 27 16.93 5.72 16.45
N GLU A 28 16.08 5.68 17.47
CA GLU A 28 15.89 4.50 18.32
C GLU A 28 15.46 3.27 17.50
N LYS A 29 14.42 3.41 16.67
CA LYS A 29 13.93 2.31 15.85
C LYS A 29 14.96 1.89 14.80
N ALA A 30 15.69 2.84 14.22
CA ALA A 30 16.76 2.55 13.28
C ALA A 30 17.91 1.77 13.95
N ASN A 31 18.26 2.09 15.19
CA ASN A 31 19.24 1.33 15.98
C ASN A 31 18.74 -0.08 16.32
N ILE A 32 17.48 -0.26 16.71
CA ILE A 32 16.88 -1.59 16.93
C ILE A 32 17.02 -2.46 15.68
N ILE A 33 16.67 -1.91 14.51
CA ILE A 33 16.77 -2.64 13.25
C ILE A 33 18.22 -2.93 12.90
N ALA A 34 19.11 -1.94 12.98
CA ALA A 34 20.53 -2.09 12.68
C ALA A 34 21.20 -3.16 13.55
N SER A 35 20.85 -3.22 14.85
CA SER A 35 21.36 -4.24 15.78
C SER A 35 20.95 -5.66 15.37
N ALA A 36 19.74 -5.86 14.86
CA ALA A 36 19.29 -7.16 14.38
C ALA A 36 20.04 -7.55 13.09
N LEU A 37 20.16 -6.60 12.15
CA LEU A 37 20.84 -6.82 10.87
C LEU A 37 22.34 -7.10 11.06
N ALA A 38 22.98 -6.53 12.08
CA ALA A 38 24.38 -6.79 12.39
C ALA A 38 24.67 -8.24 12.80
N GLN A 39 23.64 -9.00 13.21
CA GLN A 39 23.76 -10.36 13.75
C GLN A 39 23.55 -11.47 12.71
N ILE A 40 23.19 -11.12 11.47
CA ILE A 40 23.03 -12.09 10.38
C ILE A 40 24.29 -12.10 9.49
N PRO A 41 24.67 -13.25 8.93
CA PRO A 41 25.87 -13.34 8.08
C PRO A 41 25.66 -12.71 6.70
N GLN A 42 24.40 -12.55 6.25
CA GLN A 42 24.08 -11.95 4.95
C GLN A 42 24.58 -10.51 4.83
N LYS A 43 24.89 -10.11 3.60
CA LYS A 43 25.03 -8.68 3.28
C LYS A 43 23.65 -8.04 3.15
N VAL A 44 23.46 -6.89 3.77
CA VAL A 44 22.15 -6.21 3.77
C VAL A 44 22.24 -4.92 2.97
N LEU A 45 21.35 -4.79 1.99
CA LEU A 45 21.14 -3.56 1.25
C LEU A 45 19.89 -2.88 1.79
N TRP A 46 20.11 -1.86 2.61
CA TRP A 46 19.03 -1.17 3.30
C TRP A 46 18.78 0.19 2.68
N ARG A 47 17.63 0.34 2.03
CA ARG A 47 17.13 1.64 1.61
C ARG A 47 16.64 2.43 2.82
N TYR A 48 17.35 3.49 3.17
CA TYR A 48 17.12 4.27 4.38
C TYR A 48 17.55 5.72 4.17
N LYS A 49 16.64 6.65 4.45
CA LYS A 49 16.89 8.09 4.44
C LYS A 49 16.75 8.61 5.87
N GLY A 50 17.88 8.77 6.55
CA GLY A 50 17.93 9.22 7.93
C GLY A 50 19.35 9.22 8.46
N LYS A 51 19.52 9.58 9.73
CA LYS A 51 20.82 9.53 10.39
C LYS A 51 21.30 8.08 10.48
N LYS A 52 22.55 7.85 10.11
CA LYS A 52 23.20 6.53 10.18
C LYS A 52 23.07 5.97 11.62
N PRO A 53 22.49 4.76 11.81
CA PRO A 53 22.41 4.13 13.13
C PRO A 53 23.81 3.90 13.72
N SER A 54 23.97 4.08 15.03
CA SER A 54 25.23 3.82 15.72
C SER A 54 25.53 2.32 15.84
N THR A 55 24.49 1.48 15.81
CA THR A 55 24.60 0.02 15.88
C THR A 55 24.70 -0.66 14.50
N LEU A 56 24.99 0.10 13.44
CA LEU A 56 25.09 -0.44 12.07
C LEU A 56 26.29 -1.39 11.92
N GLY A 57 26.01 -2.66 11.66
CA GLY A 57 27.02 -3.68 11.38
C GLY A 57 27.73 -3.50 10.02
N ALA A 58 28.95 -4.02 9.91
CA ALA A 58 29.77 -3.95 8.69
C ALA A 58 29.19 -4.74 7.50
N ASN A 59 28.24 -5.65 7.76
CA ASN A 59 27.50 -6.40 6.75
C ASN A 59 26.34 -5.60 6.14
N THR A 60 26.01 -4.41 6.65
CA THR A 60 24.88 -3.60 6.16
C THR A 60 25.36 -2.33 5.49
N ARG A 61 24.82 -2.03 4.31
CA ARG A 61 25.03 -0.75 3.61
C ARG A 61 23.71 0.01 3.47
N LEU A 62 23.76 1.30 3.78
CA LEU A 62 22.65 2.22 3.64
C LEU A 62 22.68 2.86 2.25
N TYR A 63 21.49 3.04 1.67
CA TYR A 63 21.30 3.67 0.37
C TYR A 63 20.06 4.56 0.38
N ASP A 64 20.13 5.72 -0.27
CA ASP A 64 18.95 6.57 -0.48
C ASP A 64 17.94 5.92 -1.44
N TRP A 65 18.47 5.13 -2.38
CA TRP A 65 17.73 4.40 -3.39
C TRP A 65 18.45 3.10 -3.75
N ILE A 66 17.68 2.05 -4.06
CA ILE A 66 18.19 0.76 -4.51
C ILE A 66 17.43 0.28 -5.74
N PRO A 67 18.07 -0.42 -6.70
CA PRO A 67 17.40 -1.09 -7.80
C PRO A 67 16.70 -2.35 -7.27
N GLN A 68 15.59 -2.17 -6.54
CA GLN A 68 14.94 -3.22 -5.75
C GLN A 68 14.58 -4.45 -6.59
N ASN A 69 13.93 -4.25 -7.74
CA ASN A 69 13.54 -5.36 -8.61
C ASN A 69 14.75 -6.18 -9.10
N ASP A 70 15.85 -5.53 -9.48
CA ASP A 70 17.07 -6.21 -9.95
C ASP A 70 17.75 -6.96 -8.81
N LEU A 71 17.78 -6.36 -7.60
CA LEU A 71 18.29 -7.03 -6.40
C LEU A 71 17.42 -8.24 -6.04
N LEU A 72 16.09 -8.13 -6.11
CA LEU A 72 15.21 -9.26 -5.85
C LEU A 72 15.39 -10.38 -6.88
N GLY A 73 15.69 -10.04 -8.13
CA GLY A 73 16.02 -11.00 -9.19
C GLY A 73 17.44 -11.57 -9.12
N HIS A 74 18.29 -11.08 -8.22
CA HIS A 74 19.65 -11.59 -8.08
C HIS A 74 19.67 -12.97 -7.40
N PRO A 75 20.43 -13.97 -7.91
CA PRO A 75 20.40 -15.35 -7.40
C PRO A 75 20.85 -15.48 -5.93
N LYS A 76 21.61 -14.52 -5.42
CA LYS A 76 22.04 -14.48 -4.01
C LYS A 76 20.98 -13.95 -3.04
N THR A 77 19.83 -13.47 -3.51
CA THR A 77 18.81 -12.90 -2.63
C THR A 77 18.09 -13.97 -1.85
N LYS A 78 18.20 -13.88 -0.52
CA LYS A 78 17.62 -14.85 0.42
C LYS A 78 16.29 -14.39 0.98
N ALA A 79 16.15 -13.10 1.29
CA ALA A 79 14.95 -12.55 1.89
C ALA A 79 14.75 -11.07 1.55
N PHE A 80 13.50 -10.63 1.62
CA PHE A 80 13.10 -9.23 1.47
C PHE A 80 12.39 -8.71 2.72
N ILE A 81 12.95 -7.70 3.38
CA ILE A 81 12.26 -6.98 4.45
C ILE A 81 11.46 -5.85 3.80
N THR A 82 10.14 -5.87 3.97
CA THR A 82 9.22 -4.97 3.26
C THR A 82 8.12 -4.43 4.15
N HIS A 83 7.72 -3.19 3.93
CA HIS A 83 6.50 -2.63 4.52
C HIS A 83 5.20 -3.28 4.01
N GLY A 84 5.24 -4.11 2.96
CA GLY A 84 4.04 -4.77 2.43
C GLY A 84 3.24 -3.95 1.41
N GLY A 85 3.84 -2.90 0.83
CA GLY A 85 3.25 -2.22 -0.32
C GLY A 85 3.13 -3.17 -1.53
N MET A 86 2.00 -3.10 -2.24
CA MET A 86 1.60 -4.05 -3.28
C MET A 86 2.69 -4.28 -4.36
N ASN A 87 3.32 -3.21 -4.85
CA ASN A 87 4.36 -3.33 -5.88
C ASN A 87 5.57 -4.16 -5.40
N GLY A 88 6.06 -3.90 -4.19
CA GLY A 88 7.20 -4.65 -3.64
C GLY A 88 6.86 -6.12 -3.38
N ILE A 89 5.60 -6.41 -3.01
CA ILE A 89 5.13 -7.80 -2.90
C ILE A 89 5.13 -8.49 -4.26
N TYR A 90 4.63 -7.84 -5.31
CA TYR A 90 4.64 -8.44 -6.65
C TYR A 90 6.05 -8.65 -7.19
N GLU A 91 6.98 -7.73 -6.95
CA GLU A 91 8.40 -7.94 -7.29
C GLU A 91 8.98 -9.16 -6.54
N ALA A 92 8.69 -9.30 -5.25
CA ALA A 92 9.14 -10.45 -4.47
C ALA A 92 8.51 -11.77 -4.93
N ILE A 93 7.21 -11.77 -5.27
CA ILE A 93 6.51 -12.92 -5.85
C ILE A 93 7.12 -13.27 -7.20
N TYR A 94 7.33 -12.29 -8.07
CA TYR A 94 7.88 -12.49 -9.42
C TYR A 94 9.22 -13.24 -9.35
N HIS A 95 10.12 -12.84 -8.43
CA HIS A 95 11.43 -13.45 -8.23
C HIS A 95 11.44 -14.61 -7.21
N GLY A 96 10.30 -14.96 -6.63
CA GLY A 96 10.18 -16.04 -5.66
C GLY A 96 11.00 -15.83 -4.38
N VAL A 97 11.05 -14.61 -3.87
CA VAL A 97 11.79 -14.23 -2.65
C VAL A 97 10.84 -14.19 -1.44
N PRO A 98 11.12 -14.94 -0.35
CA PRO A 98 10.32 -14.87 0.87
C PRO A 98 10.55 -13.55 1.62
N MET A 99 9.58 -13.18 2.46
CA MET A 99 9.52 -11.82 3.03
C MET A 99 9.47 -11.79 4.56
N VAL A 100 10.07 -10.76 5.14
CA VAL A 100 9.69 -10.28 6.48
C VAL A 100 8.83 -9.03 6.29
N GLY A 101 7.55 -9.14 6.60
CA GLY A 101 6.56 -8.09 6.48
C GLY A 101 6.53 -7.19 7.71
N VAL A 102 6.68 -5.88 7.50
CA VAL A 102 6.72 -4.85 8.53
C VAL A 102 5.68 -3.76 8.22
N PRO A 103 4.37 -4.09 8.27
CA PRO A 103 3.32 -3.18 7.84
C PRO A 103 3.27 -1.91 8.70
N ILE A 104 2.97 -0.78 8.05
CA ILE A 104 2.97 0.54 8.67
C ILE A 104 1.59 1.20 8.59
N PHE A 105 0.98 1.25 7.41
CA PHE A 105 -0.33 1.89 7.20
C PHE A 105 -1.04 1.39 5.92
N GLY A 106 -2.32 1.74 5.77
CA GLY A 106 -3.09 1.45 4.56
C GLY A 106 -3.31 -0.04 4.33
N ASP A 107 -3.19 -0.46 3.07
CA ASP A 107 -3.39 -1.83 2.58
C ASP A 107 -2.28 -2.81 3.01
N GLN A 108 -1.18 -2.30 3.57
CA GLN A 108 0.00 -3.09 3.93
C GLN A 108 -0.30 -4.23 4.91
N LEU A 109 -1.20 -4.00 5.89
CA LEU A 109 -1.58 -5.01 6.87
C LEU A 109 -2.24 -6.21 6.19
N ASP A 110 -3.24 -5.96 5.35
CA ASP A 110 -3.96 -7.00 4.62
C ASP A 110 -3.05 -7.74 3.64
N ASN A 111 -2.19 -6.99 2.95
CA ASN A 111 -1.23 -7.56 2.02
C ASN A 111 -0.26 -8.53 2.72
N ILE A 112 0.31 -8.15 3.87
CA ILE A 112 1.20 -9.03 4.63
C ILE A 112 0.43 -10.21 5.24
N ALA A 113 -0.80 -10.01 5.71
CA ALA A 113 -1.65 -11.09 6.18
C ALA A 113 -1.89 -12.15 5.08
N HIS A 114 -2.14 -11.73 3.84
CA HIS A 114 -2.24 -12.65 2.70
C HIS A 114 -0.94 -13.41 2.43
N MET A 115 0.22 -12.74 2.49
CA MET A 115 1.51 -13.40 2.28
C MET A 115 1.86 -14.38 3.39
N LYS A 116 1.51 -14.06 4.63
CA LYS A 116 1.63 -14.94 5.79
C LYS A 116 0.73 -16.16 5.66
N ALA A 117 -0.54 -15.98 5.28
CA ALA A 117 -1.47 -17.09 5.03
C ALA A 117 -1.00 -18.02 3.90
N LYS A 118 -0.25 -17.48 2.93
CA LYS A 118 0.40 -18.26 1.85
C LYS A 118 1.72 -18.91 2.27
N GLY A 119 2.18 -18.72 3.51
CA GLY A 119 3.44 -19.26 4.02
C GLY A 119 4.68 -18.66 3.37
N ALA A 120 4.59 -17.44 2.81
CA ALA A 120 5.68 -16.78 2.11
C ALA A 120 6.21 -15.54 2.86
N ALA A 121 5.63 -15.21 4.03
CA ALA A 121 6.10 -14.13 4.86
C ALA A 121 5.94 -14.39 6.36
N VAL A 122 6.85 -13.82 7.16
CA VAL A 122 6.68 -13.61 8.60
C VAL A 122 6.32 -12.14 8.83
N GLU A 123 5.26 -11.89 9.59
CA GLU A 123 4.83 -10.54 9.96
C GLU A 123 5.44 -10.12 11.30
N ILE A 124 5.97 -8.90 11.37
CA ILE A 124 6.41 -8.25 12.60
C ILE A 124 5.78 -6.87 12.74
N ASN A 125 5.45 -6.47 13.97
CA ASN A 125 4.83 -5.18 14.23
C ASN A 125 5.91 -4.08 14.34
N PHE A 126 5.90 -3.11 13.42
CA PHE A 126 6.89 -2.02 13.40
C PHE A 126 7.01 -1.25 14.72
N LYS A 127 5.89 -1.01 15.41
CA LYS A 127 5.84 -0.21 16.63
C LYS A 127 6.47 -0.96 17.80
N THR A 128 6.13 -2.23 17.98
CA THR A 128 6.52 -3.02 19.16
C THR A 128 7.72 -3.94 18.95
N MET A 129 8.16 -4.17 17.71
CA MET A 129 9.26 -5.11 17.43
C MET A 129 10.54 -4.74 18.17
N THR A 130 11.20 -5.78 18.69
CA THR A 130 12.57 -5.72 19.21
C THR A 130 13.59 -6.15 18.15
N SER A 131 14.88 -6.06 18.50
CA SER A 131 15.96 -6.56 17.64
C SER A 131 15.87 -8.08 17.48
N GLU A 132 15.50 -8.78 18.55
CA GLU A 132 15.34 -10.23 18.60
C GLU A 132 14.17 -10.69 17.72
N ASP A 133 13.09 -9.92 17.66
CA ASP A 133 11.94 -10.25 16.80
C ASP A 133 12.30 -10.21 15.32
N LEU A 134 12.98 -9.15 14.88
CA LEU A 134 13.44 -9.04 13.50
C LEU A 134 14.49 -10.11 13.16
N LEU A 135 15.45 -10.37 14.06
CA LEU A 135 16.45 -11.41 13.89
C LEU A 135 15.81 -12.80 13.75
N ARG A 136 14.83 -13.10 14.61
CA ARG A 136 14.09 -14.37 14.58
C ARG A 136 13.32 -14.52 13.28
N ALA A 137 12.57 -13.49 12.87
CA ALA A 137 11.82 -13.51 11.62
C ALA A 137 12.72 -13.72 10.40
N LEU A 138 13.88 -13.03 10.34
CA LEU A 138 14.86 -13.19 9.28
C LEU A 138 15.45 -14.60 9.25
N ARG A 139 15.86 -15.14 10.40
CA ARG A 139 16.34 -16.52 10.49
C ARG A 139 15.28 -17.49 10.00
N THR A 140 14.04 -17.38 10.47
CA THR A 140 12.92 -18.21 10.03
C THR A 140 12.79 -18.23 8.51
N VAL A 141 12.65 -17.08 7.85
CA VAL A 141 12.41 -17.05 6.39
C VAL A 141 13.62 -17.48 5.55
N ILE A 142 14.83 -17.40 6.11
CA ILE A 142 16.07 -17.79 5.43
C ILE A 142 16.36 -19.29 5.61
N THR A 143 16.13 -19.85 6.80
CA THR A 143 16.53 -21.23 7.13
C THR A 143 15.44 -22.26 6.93
N ASP A 144 14.17 -21.88 7.11
CA ASP A 144 13.03 -22.77 6.85
C ASP A 144 12.71 -22.77 5.36
N SER A 145 13.00 -23.88 4.68
CA SER A 145 12.85 -24.00 3.23
C SER A 145 11.42 -23.81 2.75
N SER A 146 10.42 -24.05 3.61
CA SER A 146 9.00 -23.92 3.26
C SER A 146 8.66 -22.50 2.80
N TYR A 147 9.29 -21.45 3.37
CA TYR A 147 9.07 -20.07 2.93
C TYR A 147 9.56 -19.83 1.50
N LYS A 148 10.75 -20.33 1.18
CA LYS A 148 11.32 -20.23 -0.17
C LYS A 148 10.51 -21.07 -1.16
N GLU A 149 10.13 -22.29 -0.79
CA GLU A 149 9.30 -23.17 -1.62
C GLU A 149 7.93 -22.54 -1.92
N ASN A 150 7.28 -21.96 -0.90
CA ASN A 150 6.02 -21.25 -1.07
C ASN A 150 6.18 -20.00 -1.94
N ALA A 151 7.23 -19.20 -1.74
CA ALA A 151 7.52 -18.04 -2.59
C ALA A 151 7.76 -18.45 -4.05
N MET A 152 8.51 -19.53 -4.30
CA MET A 152 8.72 -20.10 -5.64
C MET A 152 7.44 -20.69 -6.25
N ARG A 153 6.56 -21.27 -5.42
CA ARG A 153 5.22 -21.71 -5.87
C ARG A 153 4.40 -20.52 -6.34
N LEU A 154 4.37 -19.44 -5.58
CA LEU A 154 3.66 -18.21 -5.96
C LEU A 154 4.26 -17.58 -7.21
N SER A 155 5.60 -17.57 -7.35
CA SER A 155 6.30 -17.12 -8.56
C SER A 155 5.82 -17.89 -9.79
N ARG A 156 5.82 -19.23 -9.73
CA ARG A 156 5.33 -20.08 -10.84
C ARG A 156 3.89 -19.75 -11.23
N ILE A 157 3.00 -19.60 -10.25
CA ILE A 157 1.59 -19.22 -10.50
C ILE A 157 1.50 -17.81 -11.11
N HIS A 158 2.34 -16.88 -10.65
CA HIS A 158 2.34 -15.50 -11.15
C HIS A 158 2.80 -15.41 -12.61
N HIS A 159 3.82 -16.19 -12.97
CA HIS A 159 4.33 -16.30 -14.35
C HIS A 159 3.40 -17.07 -15.29
N ASP A 160 2.57 -17.97 -14.76
CA ASP A 160 1.61 -18.77 -15.52
C ASP A 160 0.40 -17.93 -15.96
N GLN A 161 0.62 -17.12 -17.00
CA GLN A 161 -0.35 -16.21 -17.58
C GLN A 161 -0.71 -16.65 -18.99
N PRO A 162 -1.99 -16.61 -19.39
CA PRO A 162 -2.43 -17.05 -20.73
C PRO A 162 -1.90 -16.17 -21.86
N VAL A 163 -1.52 -14.93 -21.56
CA VAL A 163 -0.97 -13.96 -22.52
C VAL A 163 0.30 -13.38 -21.94
N LYS A 164 1.39 -13.41 -22.72
CA LYS A 164 2.67 -12.84 -22.31
C LYS A 164 2.54 -11.34 -22.04
N PRO A 165 3.26 -10.79 -21.04
CA PRO A 165 3.16 -9.37 -20.70
C PRO A 165 3.40 -8.42 -21.88
N LEU A 166 4.37 -8.73 -22.75
CA LEU A 166 4.66 -7.92 -23.93
C LEU A 166 3.50 -7.93 -24.93
N ASP A 167 2.96 -9.10 -25.27
CA ASP A 167 1.83 -9.24 -26.20
C ASP A 167 0.59 -8.52 -25.66
N ARG A 168 0.35 -8.61 -24.34
CA ARG A 168 -0.73 -7.87 -23.66
C ARG A 168 -0.52 -6.36 -23.77
N ALA A 169 0.69 -5.86 -23.59
CA ALA A 169 1.01 -4.45 -23.73
C ALA A 169 0.81 -3.96 -25.18
N VAL A 170 1.30 -4.72 -26.17
CA VAL A 170 1.11 -4.44 -27.60
C VAL A 170 -0.38 -4.36 -27.92
N PHE A 171 -1.17 -5.33 -27.46
CA PHE A 171 -2.62 -5.33 -27.68
C PHE A 171 -3.28 -4.04 -27.19
N TRP A 172 -2.97 -3.58 -25.97
CA TRP A 172 -3.58 -2.38 -25.41
C TRP A 172 -3.10 -1.10 -26.10
N ILE A 173 -1.84 -1.02 -26.50
CA ILE A 173 -1.32 0.11 -27.29
C ILE A 173 -2.07 0.19 -28.62
N GLU A 174 -2.16 -0.93 -29.35
CA GLU A 174 -2.90 -0.97 -30.60
C GLU A 174 -4.39 -0.71 -30.42
N PHE A 175 -4.99 -1.19 -29.33
CA PHE A 175 -6.40 -0.94 -29.02
C PHE A 175 -6.66 0.57 -28.90
N VAL A 176 -5.81 1.29 -28.19
CA VAL A 176 -5.91 2.75 -28.05
C VAL A 176 -5.75 3.43 -29.41
N MET A 177 -4.81 2.98 -30.24
CA MET A 177 -4.61 3.51 -31.60
C MET A 177 -5.82 3.26 -32.51
N ARG A 178 -6.34 2.03 -32.55
CA ARG A 178 -7.53 1.64 -33.34
C ARG A 178 -8.75 2.50 -32.99
N HIS A 179 -8.90 2.86 -31.72
CA HIS A 179 -10.02 3.66 -31.21
C HIS A 179 -9.68 5.15 -31.04
N LYS A 180 -8.61 5.63 -31.68
CA LYS A 180 -8.21 7.05 -31.70
C LYS A 180 -8.18 7.68 -30.29
N GLY A 181 -7.60 6.97 -29.32
CA GLY A 181 -7.43 7.41 -27.94
C GLY A 181 -8.38 6.77 -26.92
N ALA A 182 -9.31 5.90 -27.33
CA ALA A 182 -10.19 5.11 -26.45
C ALA A 182 -10.88 5.94 -25.34
N LYS A 183 -11.45 7.10 -25.70
CA LYS A 183 -12.06 8.05 -24.74
C LYS A 183 -13.10 7.43 -23.80
N HIS A 184 -13.77 6.36 -24.24
CA HIS A 184 -14.76 5.62 -23.44
C HIS A 184 -14.16 4.86 -22.24
N LEU A 185 -12.85 4.62 -22.21
CA LEU A 185 -12.15 4.03 -21.05
C LEU A 185 -11.66 5.09 -20.06
N ARG A 186 -11.70 6.37 -20.43
CA ARG A 186 -11.30 7.46 -19.54
C ARG A 186 -12.42 7.72 -18.53
N SER A 187 -12.07 7.88 -17.26
CA SER A 187 -13.06 8.27 -16.24
C SER A 187 -13.69 9.61 -16.60
N ALA A 188 -15.03 9.67 -16.55
CA ALA A 188 -15.79 10.91 -16.75
C ALA A 188 -15.43 12.00 -15.72
N ALA A 189 -14.83 11.62 -14.59
CA ALA A 189 -14.37 12.55 -13.57
C ALA A 189 -13.35 13.58 -14.09
N HIS A 190 -12.60 13.28 -15.16
CA HIS A 190 -11.66 14.22 -15.77
C HIS A 190 -12.32 15.36 -16.55
N ASP A 191 -13.61 15.20 -16.91
CA ASP A 191 -14.37 16.20 -17.65
C ASP A 191 -15.24 17.06 -16.72
N LEU A 192 -15.23 16.79 -15.41
CA LEU A 192 -15.97 17.55 -14.41
C LEU A 192 -15.21 18.80 -13.97
N THR A 193 -15.94 19.90 -13.73
CA THR A 193 -15.38 21.06 -13.03
C THR A 193 -15.08 20.72 -11.57
N TRP A 194 -14.24 21.51 -10.90
CA TRP A 194 -13.87 21.25 -9.50
C TRP A 194 -15.11 21.16 -8.58
N PHE A 195 -16.13 22.00 -8.78
CA PHE A 195 -17.32 22.01 -7.94
C PHE A 195 -18.27 20.83 -8.23
N GLN A 196 -18.31 20.34 -9.47
CA GLN A 196 -19.03 19.11 -9.83
C GLN A 196 -18.32 17.88 -9.26
N HIS A 197 -16.99 17.85 -9.33
CA HIS A 197 -16.17 16.78 -8.77
C HIS A 197 -16.40 16.63 -7.26
N TYR A 198 -16.53 17.73 -6.53
CA TYR A 198 -16.87 17.74 -5.09
C TYR A 198 -18.39 17.75 -4.80
N SER A 199 -19.25 17.59 -5.83
CA SER A 199 -20.71 17.55 -5.71
C SER A 199 -21.34 18.78 -5.02
N ILE A 200 -20.71 19.95 -5.12
CA ILE A 200 -21.20 21.20 -4.51
C ILE A 200 -22.51 21.64 -5.15
N ASP A 201 -22.65 21.42 -6.46
CA ASP A 201 -23.86 21.65 -7.22
C ASP A 201 -25.02 20.77 -6.75
N VAL A 202 -24.77 19.48 -6.52
CA VAL A 202 -25.76 18.53 -5.98
C VAL A 202 -26.17 18.91 -4.56
N ILE A 203 -25.20 19.24 -3.69
CA ILE A 203 -25.48 19.69 -2.31
C ILE A 203 -26.32 20.97 -2.34
N GLY A 204 -25.95 21.95 -3.16
CA GLY A 204 -26.71 23.20 -3.29
C GLY A 204 -28.14 22.98 -3.76
N PHE A 205 -28.33 22.09 -4.74
CA PHE A 205 -29.67 21.71 -5.23
C PHE A 205 -30.51 21.06 -4.12
N LEU A 206 -29.96 20.10 -3.39
CA LEU A 206 -30.66 19.42 -2.30
C LEU A 206 -31.04 20.38 -1.15
N LEU A 207 -30.12 21.27 -0.76
CA LEU A 207 -30.40 22.31 0.24
C LEU A 207 -31.54 23.23 -0.20
N THR A 208 -31.57 23.58 -1.49
CA THR A 208 -32.66 24.39 -2.06
C THR A 208 -34.00 23.66 -1.96
N CYS A 209 -34.07 22.38 -2.34
CA CYS A 209 -35.29 21.57 -2.21
C CYS A 209 -35.79 21.50 -0.76
N VAL A 210 -34.90 21.26 0.20
CA VAL A 210 -35.24 21.20 1.64
C VAL A 210 -35.74 22.57 2.13
N ALA A 211 -35.06 23.66 1.78
CA ALA A 211 -35.49 25.01 2.15
C ALA A 211 -36.87 25.34 1.58
N THR A 212 -37.15 24.97 0.32
CA THR A 212 -38.47 25.14 -0.29
C THR A 212 -39.53 24.30 0.42
N ALA A 213 -39.25 23.05 0.76
CA ALA A 213 -40.20 22.20 1.49
C ALA A 213 -40.54 22.78 2.88
N ILE A 214 -39.53 23.25 3.63
CA ILE A 214 -39.73 23.93 4.92
C ILE A 214 -40.55 25.21 4.75
N PHE A 215 -40.26 26.02 3.73
CA PHE A 215 -41.00 27.23 3.45
C PHE A 215 -42.47 26.95 3.12
N LEU A 216 -42.76 25.95 2.29
CA LEU A 216 -44.14 25.56 1.97
C LEU A 216 -44.86 25.00 3.21
N PHE A 217 -44.19 24.14 3.98
CA PHE A 217 -44.75 23.58 5.20
C PHE A 217 -45.11 24.67 6.21
N THR A 218 -44.21 25.62 6.45
CA THR A 218 -44.47 26.76 7.36
C THR A 218 -45.60 27.65 6.85
N LYS A 219 -45.70 27.92 5.54
CA LYS A 219 -46.82 28.68 4.96
C LYS A 219 -48.15 27.94 5.09
N CYS A 220 -48.20 26.64 4.81
CA CYS A 220 -49.39 25.80 4.99
C CYS A 220 -49.84 25.73 6.46
N PHE A 221 -48.89 25.61 7.38
CA PHE A 221 -49.16 25.61 8.81
C PHE A 221 -49.71 26.96 9.28
N LEU A 222 -49.06 28.07 8.93
CA LEU A 222 -49.53 29.42 9.27
C LEU A 222 -50.90 29.73 8.67
N PHE A 223 -51.15 29.33 7.43
CA PHE A 223 -52.46 29.48 6.79
C PHE A 223 -53.55 28.69 7.51
N SER A 224 -53.26 27.44 7.89
CA SER A 224 -54.16 26.61 8.68
C SER A 224 -54.46 27.23 10.05
N CYS A 225 -53.42 27.71 10.77
CA CYS A 225 -53.58 28.42 12.04
C CYS A 225 -54.42 29.70 11.92
N GLN A 226 -54.23 30.49 10.86
CA GLN A 226 -55.04 31.69 10.59
C GLN A 226 -56.51 31.35 10.28
N LYS A 227 -56.76 30.27 9.54
CA LYS A 227 -58.12 29.79 9.25
C LYS A 227 -58.82 29.31 10.52
N PHE A 228 -58.18 28.49 11.34
CA PHE A 228 -58.71 28.06 12.65
C PHE A 228 -58.99 29.25 13.59
N ASN A 229 -58.10 30.24 13.65
CA ASN A 229 -58.33 31.45 14.46
C ASN A 229 -59.49 32.33 13.94
N LYS A 230 -59.75 32.36 12.63
CA LYS A 230 -60.91 33.05 12.05
C LYS A 230 -62.21 32.30 12.38
N THR A 231 -62.26 30.97 12.21
CA THR A 231 -63.45 30.16 12.54
C THR A 231 -63.82 30.28 14.01
N ARG A 232 -62.84 30.21 14.92
CA ARG A 232 -63.04 30.35 16.37
C ARG A 232 -63.47 31.75 16.82
N LYS A 233 -63.19 32.79 16.01
CA LYS A 233 -63.71 34.16 16.24
C LYS A 233 -65.15 34.34 15.77
N ILE A 234 -65.60 33.55 14.79
CA ILE A 234 -66.98 33.56 14.29
C ILE A 234 -67.89 32.84 15.30
N GLU A 235 -67.49 31.65 15.80
CA GLU A 235 -68.22 30.92 16.85
C GLU A 235 -68.34 31.65 18.20
N LYS A 236 -67.50 32.65 18.49
CA LYS A 236 -67.58 33.47 19.71
C LYS A 236 -68.47 34.71 19.56
N ARG A 237 -68.98 34.99 18.36
CA ARG A 237 -69.82 36.16 18.05
C ARG A 237 -71.29 35.80 17.80
N GLU A 238 -71.62 34.51 17.78
CA GLU A 238 -72.97 33.97 17.95
C GLU A 238 -73.21 33.66 19.43
#